data_AF-A0A0G1ZMJ5-F1
#
_entry.id   AF-A0A0G1ZMJ5-F1
#
_cell.length_a   1.000
_cell.length_b   1.000
_cell.length_c   1.000
_cell.angle_alpha   90.00
_cell.angle_beta   90.00
_cell.angle_gamma   90.00
#
_symmetry.space_group_name_H-M   'P 1'
#
loop_
_entity.id
_entity.type
_entity.pdbx_description
1 polymer ?
#
loop_
_entity_poly.entity_id
_entity_poly.type
_entity_poly.pdbx_seq_one_letter_code
_entity_poly.pdbx_strand_id
1 'polypeptide(L)'
;MFKDVTTGAANDLQTASEIARALVKEYGMSKKLGPVTFGETVTLGPFMQEGGSQPYSDAVAAEIDREVSLLIGQANKTAERILRQRRTMLAKLARILIEKETIEREEFDKIVGKSSGKHNTRV
;
A
#
# COMPACT_ATOMS: atom_id res chain seq x y z
N MET A 1 9.89 -13.76 -12.55
CA MET A 1 9.92 -13.20 -11.19
C MET A 1 11.12 -13.81 -10.51
N PHE A 2 11.99 -12.98 -9.97
CA PHE A 2 13.07 -13.45 -9.11
C PHE A 2 12.45 -14.04 -7.85
N LYS A 3 13.04 -15.12 -7.34
CA LYS A 3 12.54 -15.83 -6.14
C LYS A 3 13.21 -15.35 -4.86
N ASP A 4 14.18 -14.46 -4.97
CA ASP A 4 14.99 -14.00 -3.84
C ASP A 4 14.34 -12.79 -3.18
N VAL A 5 14.17 -12.88 -1.87
CA VAL A 5 13.74 -11.76 -1.03
C VAL A 5 14.96 -10.86 -0.82
N THR A 6 14.82 -9.58 -1.16
CA THR A 6 15.86 -8.57 -0.95
C THR A 6 15.36 -7.51 0.03
N THR A 7 16.30 -6.76 0.62
CA THR A 7 16.00 -5.68 1.57
C THR A 7 15.56 -4.37 0.89
N GLY A 8 15.65 -4.28 -0.43
CA GLY A 8 15.41 -3.03 -1.17
C GLY A 8 13.97 -2.51 -1.11
N ALA A 9 13.00 -3.38 -0.82
CA ALA A 9 11.58 -3.04 -0.74
C ALA A 9 11.11 -2.67 0.68
N ALA A 10 12.03 -2.50 1.65
CA ALA A 10 11.67 -2.24 3.05
C ALA A 10 10.80 -0.98 3.21
N ASN A 11 11.14 0.10 2.52
CA ASN A 11 10.37 1.35 2.55
C ASN A 11 8.95 1.16 1.98
N ASP A 12 8.81 0.44 0.86
CA ASP A 12 7.50 0.18 0.25
C ASP A 12 6.60 -0.65 1.17
N LEU A 13 7.17 -1.64 1.86
CA LEU A 13 6.44 -2.45 2.84
C LEU A 13 5.98 -1.62 4.05
N GLN A 14 6.82 -0.70 4.52
CA GLN A 14 6.46 0.21 5.59
C GLN A 14 5.30 1.11 5.16
N THR A 15 5.43 1.83 4.05
CA THR A 15 4.39 2.74 3.55
C THR A 15 3.08 1.99 3.27
N ALA A 16 3.14 0.80 2.65
CA ALA A 16 1.95 0.00 2.41
C ALA A 16 1.26 -0.41 3.73
N SER A 17 2.04 -0.81 4.74
CA SER A 17 1.53 -1.20 6.05
C SER A 17 0.89 -0.03 6.79
N GLU A 18 1.48 1.17 6.71
CA GLU A 18 0.93 2.40 7.29
C GLU A 18 -0.43 2.75 6.66
N ILE A 19 -0.51 2.72 5.33
CA ILE A 19 -1.77 2.95 4.59
C ILE A 19 -2.82 1.91 4.99
N ALA A 20 -2.45 0.62 5.01
CA ALA A 20 -3.38 -0.45 5.40
C ALA A 20 -3.87 -0.29 6.85
N ARG A 21 -2.98 0.13 7.76
CA ARG A 21 -3.35 0.40 9.16
C ARG A 21 -4.30 1.59 9.27
N ALA A 22 -4.10 2.66 8.51
CA ALA A 22 -5.03 3.80 8.46
C ALA A 22 -6.40 3.41 7.86
N LEU A 23 -6.42 2.61 6.79
CA LEU A 23 -7.66 2.07 6.21
C LEU A 23 -8.50 1.34 7.26
N VAL A 24 -7.87 0.51 8.10
CA VAL A 24 -8.56 -0.24 9.14
C VAL A 24 -8.91 0.64 10.35
N LYS A 25 -7.95 1.40 10.88
CA LYS A 25 -8.11 2.12 12.15
C LYS A 25 -8.83 3.46 12.02
N GLU A 26 -8.59 4.21 10.96
CA GLU A 26 -9.04 5.61 10.85
C GLU A 26 -10.24 5.73 9.91
N TYR A 27 -10.23 4.96 8.82
CA TYR A 27 -11.28 5.03 7.80
C TYR A 27 -12.38 3.97 7.96
N GLY A 28 -12.24 3.05 8.94
CA GLY A 28 -13.24 2.01 9.19
C GLY A 28 -13.45 1.05 8.01
N MET A 29 -12.43 0.88 7.15
CA MET A 29 -12.49 0.07 5.93
C MET A 29 -12.12 -1.40 6.20
N SER A 30 -12.56 -1.94 7.33
CA SER A 30 -12.50 -3.37 7.63
C SER A 30 -13.89 -3.98 7.49
N LYS A 31 -13.99 -5.11 6.78
CA LYS A 31 -15.26 -5.84 6.66
C LYS A 31 -15.67 -6.48 7.99
N LYS A 32 -14.69 -6.82 8.83
CA LYS A 32 -14.92 -7.54 10.07
C LYS A 32 -15.14 -6.61 11.27
N LEU A 33 -14.38 -5.52 11.36
CA LEU A 33 -14.55 -4.51 12.42
C LEU A 33 -15.69 -3.52 12.10
N GLY A 34 -16.06 -3.41 10.82
CA GLY A 34 -17.07 -2.47 10.37
C GLY A 34 -16.59 -1.02 10.37
N PRO A 35 -17.51 -0.06 10.14
CA PRO A 35 -17.19 1.35 9.99
C PRO A 35 -16.97 2.03 11.36
N VAL A 36 -15.96 1.58 12.10
CA VAL A 36 -15.56 2.13 13.40
C VAL A 36 -14.16 2.71 13.30
N THR A 37 -13.92 3.82 14.01
CA THR A 37 -12.60 4.43 14.12
C THR A 37 -11.96 4.09 15.47
N PHE A 38 -10.69 3.72 15.43
CA PHE A 38 -9.87 3.28 16.56
C PHE A 38 -8.74 4.30 16.87
N GLY A 39 -9.02 5.59 16.61
CA GLY A 39 -8.10 6.71 16.80
C GLY A 39 -7.89 7.08 18.28
N GLU A 40 -6.85 7.88 18.53
CA GLU A 40 -6.55 8.39 19.87
C GLU A 40 -7.73 9.19 20.43
N THR A 41 -8.06 8.87 21.67
CA THR A 41 -8.89 9.69 22.55
C THR A 41 -8.49 11.15 22.42
N VAL A 42 -9.47 11.99 22.07
CA VAL A 42 -9.62 13.41 22.44
C VAL A 42 -8.42 13.96 23.23
N THR A 43 -7.75 14.95 22.64
CA THR A 43 -6.79 15.88 23.25
C THR A 43 -7.15 16.22 24.71
N LEU A 44 -6.62 15.45 25.67
CA LEU A 44 -6.72 15.73 27.09
C LEU A 44 -5.53 16.59 27.55
N GLY A 45 -5.49 17.83 27.06
CA GLY A 45 -4.69 18.93 27.62
C GLY A 45 -3.15 18.77 27.67
N PRO A 46 -2.39 19.88 27.80
CA PRO A 46 -0.91 19.87 27.75
C PRO A 46 -0.23 19.26 29.00
N PHE A 47 -0.96 18.55 29.86
CA PHE A 47 -0.47 18.05 31.16
C PHE A 47 -0.65 16.54 31.40
N MET A 48 -1.25 15.78 30.48
CA MET A 48 -1.28 14.31 30.61
C MET A 48 -0.15 13.69 29.78
N GLN A 49 0.86 13.22 30.51
CA GLN A 49 2.03 12.53 30.00
C GLN A 49 1.60 11.30 29.16
N GLU A 50 2.13 11.23 27.94
CA GLU A 50 1.96 10.16 26.95
C GLU A 50 2.28 8.80 27.58
N GLY A 51 1.22 8.06 27.92
CA GLY A 51 1.29 6.83 28.71
C GLY A 51 0.29 5.77 28.22
N GLY A 52 0.32 5.53 26.90
CA GLY A 52 0.02 4.26 26.23
C GLY A 52 -1.01 3.31 26.82
N SER A 53 -2.29 3.52 26.49
CA SER A 53 -3.20 2.39 26.28
C SER A 53 -3.96 2.61 24.99
N GLN A 54 -3.95 1.62 24.10
CA GLN A 54 -4.85 1.66 22.94
C GLN A 54 -6.29 1.71 23.49
N PRO A 55 -7.19 2.54 22.94
CA PRO A 55 -8.56 2.65 23.45
C PRO A 55 -9.44 1.42 23.14
N TYR A 56 -8.81 0.28 22.82
CA TYR A 56 -9.43 -0.97 22.42
C TYR A 56 -8.67 -2.17 22.99
N SER A 57 -9.36 -3.30 23.11
CA SER A 57 -8.80 -4.52 23.71
C SER A 57 -7.72 -5.18 22.85
N ASP A 58 -6.89 -6.03 23.45
CA ASP A 58 -5.91 -6.86 22.73
C ASP A 58 -6.55 -7.72 21.65
N ALA A 59 -7.79 -8.16 21.87
CA ALA A 59 -8.55 -8.91 20.88
C ALA A 59 -8.84 -8.07 19.63
N VAL A 60 -9.18 -6.79 19.81
CA VAL A 60 -9.37 -5.84 18.71
C VAL A 60 -8.03 -5.49 18.06
N ALA A 61 -6.96 -5.30 18.83
CA ALA A 61 -5.62 -5.06 18.30
C ALA A 61 -5.16 -6.19 17.38
N ALA A 62 -5.29 -7.43 17.85
CA ALA A 62 -4.99 -8.62 17.05
C ALA A 62 -5.86 -8.70 15.78
N GLU A 63 -7.11 -8.24 15.84
CA GLU A 63 -7.99 -8.21 14.69
C GLU A 63 -7.59 -7.14 13.67
N ILE A 64 -7.17 -5.96 14.13
CA ILE A 64 -6.61 -4.91 13.28
C ILE A 64 -5.39 -5.46 12.52
N ASP A 65 -4.46 -6.12 13.22
CA ASP A 65 -3.25 -6.66 12.57
C ASP A 65 -3.59 -7.77 11.55
N ARG A 66 -4.61 -8.60 11.80
CA ARG A 66 -5.12 -9.58 10.82
C ARG A 66 -5.66 -8.91 9.57
N GLU A 67 -6.50 -7.88 9.72
CA GLU A 67 -7.09 -7.17 8.58
C GLU A 67 -6.01 -6.44 7.76
N VAL A 68 -5.02 -5.83 8.42
CA VAL A 68 -3.85 -5.23 7.76
C VAL A 68 -3.08 -6.28 6.95
N SER A 69 -2.77 -7.43 7.56
CA SER A 69 -2.06 -8.52 6.86
C SER A 69 -2.84 -9.02 5.65
N LEU A 70 -4.17 -9.14 5.77
CA LEU A 70 -5.05 -9.55 4.68
C LEU A 70 -5.06 -8.55 3.54
N LEU A 71 -5.15 -7.24 3.82
CA LEU A 71 -5.09 -6.17 2.82
C LEU A 71 -3.76 -6.18 2.06
N ILE A 72 -2.64 -6.25 2.77
CA ILE A 72 -1.30 -6.32 2.16
C ILE A 72 -1.17 -7.58 1.29
N GLY A 73 -1.63 -8.73 1.78
CA GLY A 73 -1.62 -9.98 1.03
C GLY A 73 -2.44 -9.92 -0.26
N GLN A 74 -3.61 -9.28 -0.23
CA GLN A 74 -4.46 -9.08 -1.41
C GLN A 74 -3.85 -8.10 -2.41
N ALA A 75 -3.28 -7.00 -1.93
CA ALA A 75 -2.58 -6.02 -2.75
C ALA A 75 -1.37 -6.66 -3.45
N ASN A 76 -0.56 -7.44 -2.73
CA ASN A 76 0.58 -8.16 -3.30
C ASN A 76 0.15 -9.16 -4.38
N LYS A 77 -0.88 -9.99 -4.12
CA LYS A 77 -1.43 -10.91 -5.13
C LYS A 77 -1.94 -10.18 -6.37
N THR A 78 -2.55 -9.01 -6.19
CA THR A 78 -3.03 -8.16 -7.29
C THR A 78 -1.87 -7.62 -8.11
N ALA A 79 -0.85 -7.08 -7.46
CA ALA A 79 0.36 -6.59 -8.10
C ALA A 79 1.06 -7.72 -8.89
N GLU A 80 1.25 -8.89 -8.27
CA GLU A 80 1.83 -10.06 -8.93
C GLU A 80 1.04 -10.46 -10.17
N ARG A 81 -0.30 -10.51 -10.08
CA ARG A 81 -1.15 -10.82 -11.23
C ARG A 81 -0.96 -9.82 -12.37
N ILE A 82 -0.95 -8.52 -12.09
CA ILE A 82 -0.76 -7.47 -13.10
C ILE A 82 0.62 -7.60 -13.75
N LEU A 83 1.68 -7.79 -12.95
CA LEU A 83 3.05 -7.95 -13.45
C LEU A 83 3.21 -9.21 -14.30
N ARG A 84 2.55 -10.31 -13.92
CA ARG A 84 2.52 -11.55 -14.71
C ARG A 84 1.80 -11.35 -16.04
N GLN A 85 0.65 -10.68 -16.05
CA GLN A 85 -0.10 -10.35 -17.26
C GLN A 85 0.69 -9.45 -18.21
N ARG A 86 1.53 -8.55 -17.66
CA ARG A 86 2.37 -7.61 -18.42
C ARG A 86 3.84 -8.02 -18.51
N ARG A 87 4.16 -9.31 -18.36
CA ARG A 87 5.54 -9.81 -18.27
C ARG A 87 6.41 -9.44 -19.47
N THR A 88 5.86 -9.47 -20.68
CA THR A 88 6.58 -9.10 -21.92
C THR A 88 7.00 -7.63 -21.92
N MET A 89 6.09 -6.75 -21.51
CA MET A 89 6.33 -5.31 -21.34
C MET A 89 7.38 -5.04 -20.25
N LEU A 90 7.27 -5.70 -19.10
CA LEU A 90 8.25 -5.59 -18.02
C LEU A 90 9.66 -5.99 -18.48
N ALA A 91 9.78 -7.09 -19.24
CA ALA A 91 11.06 -7.54 -19.78
C ALA A 91 11.65 -6.54 -20.80
N LYS A 92 10.80 -5.88 -21.61
CA LYS A 92 11.23 -4.84 -22.53
C LYS A 92 11.77 -3.62 -21.79
N LEU A 93 11.05 -3.14 -20.77
CA LEU A 93 11.50 -2.01 -19.94
C LEU A 93 12.82 -2.32 -19.23
N ALA A 94 12.95 -3.51 -18.65
CA ALA A 94 14.18 -3.92 -17.97
C ALA A 94 15.41 -3.91 -18.91
N ARG A 95 15.27 -4.38 -20.16
CA ARG A 95 16.36 -4.32 -21.15
C ARG A 95 16.78 -2.89 -21.47
N ILE A 96 15.82 -2.01 -21.69
CA ILE A 96 16.09 -0.59 -21.99
C ILE A 96 16.79 0.09 -20.80
N LEU A 97 16.34 -0.19 -19.56
CA LEU A 97 16.98 0.36 -18.36
C LEU A 97 18.39 -0.18 -18.13
N ILE A 98 18.70 -1.41 -18.55
CA ILE A 98 20.08 -1.93 -18.50
C ILE A 98 20.99 -1.16 -19.48
N GLU A 99 20.46 -0.74 -20.64
CA GLU A 99 21.24 -0.03 -21.66
C GLU A 99 21.36 1.48 -21.39
N LYS A 100 20.29 2.12 -20.88
CA LYS A 100 20.19 3.58 -20.76
C LYS A 100 20.18 4.10 -19.33
N GLU A 101 20.02 3.22 -18.33
CA GLU A 101 19.82 3.52 -16.90
C GLU A 101 18.54 4.31 -16.55
N THR A 102 18.05 5.16 -17.46
CA THR A 102 16.88 6.02 -17.28
C THR A 102 15.96 5.92 -18.50
N ILE A 103 14.64 6.00 -18.27
CA ILE A 103 13.62 6.10 -19.31
C ILE A 103 12.77 7.33 -19.02
N GLU A 104 12.72 8.26 -19.96
CA GLU A 104 11.87 9.44 -19.86
C GLU A 104 10.39 9.10 -20.06
N ARG A 105 9.50 9.92 -19.48
CA ARG A 105 8.04 9.68 -19.48
C ARG A 105 7.48 9.40 -20.88
N GLU A 106 7.87 10.18 -21.89
CA GLU A 106 7.37 10.03 -23.25
C GLU A 106 7.77 8.70 -23.90
N GLU A 107 8.98 8.21 -23.61
CA GLU A 107 9.46 6.91 -24.08
C GLU A 107 8.73 5.77 -23.33
N PHE A 108 8.57 5.92 -22.01
CA PHE A 108 7.82 4.98 -21.18
C PHE A 108 6.38 4.81 -21.66
N ASP A 109 5.67 5.92 -21.92
CA ASP A 109 4.27 5.90 -22.37
C ASP A 109 4.09 5.21 -23.73
N LYS A 110 5.07 5.36 -24.63
CA LYS A 110 5.09 4.65 -25.93
C LYS A 110 5.27 3.14 -25.74
N ILE A 111 5.98 2.71 -24.69
CA ILE A 111 6.24 1.29 -24.40
C ILE A 111 5.05 0.64 -23.68
N VAL A 112 4.49 1.32 -22.68
CA VAL A 112 3.41 0.78 -21.84
C VAL A 112 2.04 0.91 -22.51
N GLY A 113 1.92 1.84 -23.47
CA GLY A 113 0.67 2.26 -24.06
C GLY A 113 -0.11 3.13 -23.07
N LYS A 114 -0.66 4.26 -23.54
CA LYS A 114 -1.52 5.10 -22.69
C LYS A 114 -2.64 4.24 -22.10
N SER A 115 -2.69 4.13 -20.79
CA SER A 115 -3.95 3.79 -20.13
C SER A 115 -4.88 4.96 -20.43
N SER A 116 -5.95 4.71 -21.20
CA SER A 116 -7.01 5.68 -21.46
C SER A 116 -7.82 5.93 -20.18
N GLY A 117 -7.17 6.39 -19.12
CA GLY A 117 -7.80 6.91 -17.93
C GLY A 117 -8.07 8.40 -18.15
N LYS A 118 -9.19 8.72 -18.81
CA LYS A 118 -9.76 10.07 -18.75
C LYS A 118 -10.19 10.34 -17.30
N HIS A 119 -9.28 10.81 -16.45
CA HIS A 119 -9.66 11.46 -15.20
C HIS A 119 -10.10 12.88 -15.54
N ASN A 120 -11.37 12.99 -15.92
CA ASN A 120 -12.07 14.26 -15.95
C ASN A 120 -12.48 14.57 -14.51
N THR A 121 -11.58 15.12 -13.71
CA THR A 121 -11.95 15.72 -12.42
C THR A 121 -12.10 17.21 -12.65
N ARG A 122 -13.31 17.61 -13.02
CA ARG A 122 -13.81 18.95 -12.74
C ARG A 122 -14.04 19.02 -11.23
N VAL A 123 -13.31 19.91 -10.57
CA VAL A 123 -13.73 20.64 -9.38
C VAL A 123 -13.50 22.11 -9.65
#